data_AF-A0A9K3E2L0-F1
#
_entry.id   AF-A0A9K3E2L0-F1
#
_cell.length_a   1.000
_cell.length_b   1.000
_cell.length_c   1.000
_cell.angle_alpha   90.00
_cell.angle_beta   90.00
_cell.angle_gamma   90.00
#
_symmetry.space_group_name_H-M   'P 1'
#
loop_
_entity.id
_entity.type
_entity.pdbx_description
1 polymer ?
#
loop_
_entity_poly.entity_id
_entity_poly.type
_entity_poly.pdbx_seq_one_letter_code
_entity_poly.pdbx_strand_id
1 'polypeptide(L)'
;MPLWWTTNVHANEFLYENSLSTVEIIKKIETPIDKLQAFTNILKNSDESDKTNLTIYIGDSVGDLLCLLEADIGIVIASSSSLRKIVTHFGVSFVPLFSALIKKQKEHVEGSAFGWKGLSGVLYTVSSWAEVHSFIIGS
;
A
#
# COMPACT_ATOMS: atom_id res chain seq x y z
N MET A 1 8.28 -17.87 18.03
CA MET A 1 8.08 -18.44 16.69
C MET A 1 8.67 -17.45 15.69
N PRO A 2 9.58 -17.84 14.78
CA PRO A 2 10.03 -16.93 13.75
C PRO A 2 8.90 -16.78 12.72
N LEU A 3 8.36 -15.56 12.61
CA LEU A 3 7.55 -15.15 11.48
C LEU A 3 8.51 -15.04 10.27
N TRP A 4 8.39 -15.94 9.31
CA TRP A 4 9.11 -15.86 8.05
C TRP A 4 8.47 -14.75 7.21
N TRP A 5 8.89 -13.50 7.43
CA TRP A 5 8.55 -12.43 6.50
C TRP A 5 9.40 -12.61 5.24
N THR A 6 8.79 -13.03 4.14
CA THR A 6 9.47 -13.01 2.84
C THR A 6 9.61 -11.56 2.40
N THR A 7 10.84 -11.04 2.44
CA THR A 7 11.13 -9.67 1.98
C THR A 7 11.49 -9.73 0.49
N ASN A 8 10.58 -9.29 -0.37
CA ASN A 8 10.82 -9.14 -1.81
C ASN A 8 11.01 -7.66 -2.13
N VAL A 9 12.13 -7.32 -2.77
CA VAL A 9 12.44 -5.94 -3.18
C VAL A 9 12.22 -5.81 -4.69
N HIS A 10 11.34 -4.88 -5.06
CA HIS A 10 11.05 -4.55 -6.45
C HIS A 10 11.46 -3.09 -6.70
N ALA A 11 12.51 -2.89 -7.48
CA ALA A 11 13.02 -1.57 -7.83
C ALA A 11 13.65 -1.58 -9.23
N ASN A 12 14.07 -0.40 -9.68
CA ASN A 12 15.02 -0.32 -10.78
C ASN A 12 16.32 -1.02 -10.40
N GLU A 13 16.85 -1.82 -11.30
CA GLU A 13 18.16 -2.47 -11.13
C GLU A 13 19.13 -1.84 -12.15
N PHE A 14 20.27 -1.36 -11.66
CA PHE A 14 21.32 -0.77 -12.49
C PHE A 14 22.42 -1.79 -12.77
N LEU A 15 23.07 -1.68 -13.93
CA LEU A 15 24.29 -2.43 -14.22
C LEU A 15 25.47 -1.81 -13.47
N TYR A 16 26.33 -2.68 -12.96
CA TYR A 16 27.56 -2.32 -12.26
C TYR A 16 28.75 -3.03 -12.90
N GLU A 17 29.81 -2.25 -13.16
CA GLU A 17 31.11 -2.75 -13.59
C GLU A 17 32.16 -2.27 -12.60
N ASN A 18 32.98 -3.19 -12.06
CA ASN A 18 34.00 -2.87 -11.05
C ASN A 18 33.44 -2.05 -9.87
N SER A 19 32.22 -2.38 -9.42
CA SER A 19 31.49 -1.67 -8.35
C SER A 19 31.09 -0.22 -8.66
N LEU A 20 31.21 0.23 -9.92
CA LEU A 20 30.71 1.51 -10.40
C LEU A 20 29.46 1.29 -11.24
N SER A 21 28.42 2.10 -11.00
CA SER A 21 27.22 2.04 -11.83
C SER A 21 27.55 2.54 -13.23
N THR A 22 27.13 1.79 -14.25
CA THR A 22 27.22 2.22 -15.65
C THR A 22 26.10 3.18 -16.04
N VAL A 23 25.17 3.47 -15.12
CA VAL A 23 23.91 4.22 -15.33
C VAL A 23 22.90 3.49 -16.22
N GLU A 24 23.27 2.33 -16.79
CA GLU A 24 22.36 1.49 -17.55
C GLU A 24 21.35 0.79 -16.63
N ILE A 25 20.07 0.82 -17.02
CA ILE A 25 18.96 0.21 -16.28
C ILE A 25 18.68 -1.18 -16.86
N ILE A 26 18.92 -2.22 -16.06
CA ILE A 26 18.68 -3.63 -16.42
C ILE A 26 17.20 -3.98 -16.26
N LYS A 27 16.59 -3.51 -15.18
CA LYS A 27 15.18 -3.74 -14.87
C LYS A 27 14.52 -2.41 -14.57
N LYS A 28 13.39 -2.18 -15.22
CA LYS A 28 12.66 -0.92 -15.15
C LYS A 28 11.35 -1.12 -14.39
N ILE A 29 11.25 -0.52 -13.22
CA ILE A 29 10.03 -0.36 -12.42
C ILE A 29 9.95 1.13 -12.09
N GLU A 30 9.67 1.94 -13.10
CA GLU A 30 9.63 3.41 -12.95
C GLU A 30 8.23 3.96 -12.95
N THR A 31 7.29 3.27 -13.60
CA THR A 31 5.97 3.84 -13.84
C THR A 31 4.95 3.36 -12.79
N PRO A 32 3.88 4.16 -12.56
CA PRO A 32 2.77 3.70 -11.73
C PRO A 32 2.18 2.36 -12.19
N ILE A 33 2.23 2.09 -13.51
CA ILE A 33 1.71 0.86 -14.12
C ILE A 33 2.64 -0.31 -13.80
N ASP A 34 3.97 -0.13 -13.85
CA ASP A 34 4.93 -1.17 -13.47
C ASP A 34 4.77 -1.56 -12.00
N LYS A 35 4.56 -0.56 -11.12
CA LYS A 35 4.27 -0.79 -9.70
C LYS A 35 2.98 -1.59 -9.51
N LEU A 36 1.92 -1.25 -10.24
CA LEU A 36 0.64 -1.98 -10.17
C LEU A 36 0.82 -3.42 -10.66
N GLN A 37 1.54 -3.63 -11.76
CA GLN A 37 1.83 -4.98 -12.26
C GLN A 37 2.63 -5.79 -11.25
N ALA A 38 3.65 -5.21 -10.63
CA ALA A 38 4.42 -5.88 -9.58
C ALA A 38 3.51 -6.25 -8.39
N PHE A 39 2.66 -5.33 -7.94
CA PHE A 39 1.70 -5.56 -6.85
C PHE A 39 0.73 -6.71 -7.19
N THR A 40 0.06 -6.65 -8.34
CA THR A 40 -0.86 -7.71 -8.79
C THR A 40 -0.18 -9.07 -8.94
N ASN A 41 1.08 -9.10 -9.39
CA ASN A 41 1.83 -10.36 -9.50
C ASN A 41 2.16 -10.95 -8.13
N ILE A 42 2.47 -10.12 -7.13
CA ILE A 42 2.66 -10.58 -5.74
C ILE A 42 1.36 -11.21 -5.23
N LEU A 43 0.20 -10.59 -5.50
CA LEU A 43 -1.10 -11.12 -5.08
C LEU A 43 -1.42 -12.46 -5.76
N LYS A 44 -1.15 -12.60 -7.07
CA LYS A 44 -1.36 -13.86 -7.80
C LYS A 44 -0.47 -15.00 -7.32
N ASN A 45 0.72 -14.68 -6.79
CA ASN A 45 1.65 -15.67 -6.27
C ASN A 45 1.38 -16.03 -4.81
N SER A 46 0.42 -15.37 -4.15
CA SER A 46 -0.07 -15.80 -2.83
C SER A 46 -1.07 -16.94 -3.00
N ASP A 47 -0.96 -18.00 -2.20
CA ASP A 47 -1.76 -19.22 -2.35
C ASP A 47 -3.27 -18.92 -2.34
N GLU A 48 -4.00 -19.39 -3.36
CA GLU A 48 -5.46 -19.19 -3.49
C GLU A 48 -6.28 -19.81 -2.34
N SER A 49 -5.68 -20.67 -1.52
CA SER A 49 -6.32 -21.24 -0.33
C SER A 49 -6.55 -20.22 0.79
N ASP A 50 -5.82 -19.10 0.79
CA ASP A 50 -5.91 -18.03 1.80
C ASP A 50 -6.81 -16.88 1.33
N LYS A 51 -8.09 -17.17 1.08
CA LYS A 51 -9.16 -16.19 0.74
C LYS A 51 -9.41 -15.10 1.80
N THR A 52 -8.55 -14.99 2.80
CA THR A 52 -8.61 -14.06 3.92
C THR A 52 -7.47 -13.02 3.91
N ASN A 53 -6.58 -13.04 2.91
CA ASN A 53 -5.43 -12.16 2.89
C ASN A 53 -5.83 -10.71 2.64
N LEU A 54 -5.69 -9.89 3.69
CA LEU A 54 -5.90 -8.44 3.64
C LEU A 54 -4.68 -7.76 3.02
N THR A 55 -4.90 -6.95 1.98
CA THR A 55 -3.82 -6.25 1.29
C THR A 55 -3.69 -4.81 1.77
N ILE A 56 -2.46 -4.40 2.12
CA ILE A 56 -2.14 -3.04 2.54
C ILE A 56 -1.08 -2.49 1.59
N TYR A 57 -1.32 -1.32 1.01
CA TYR A 57 -0.33 -0.59 0.24
C TYR A 57 -0.07 0.77 0.88
N ILE A 58 1.21 1.13 1.03
CA ILE A 58 1.62 2.40 1.64
C ILE A 58 2.44 3.18 0.62
N GLY A 59 2.06 4.44 0.35
CA GLY A 59 2.75 5.31 -0.60
C GLY A 59 2.54 6.79 -0.28
N ASP A 60 3.25 7.67 -0.98
CA ASP A 60 3.26 9.12 -0.72
C ASP A 60 3.06 9.97 -1.99
N SER A 61 3.15 9.32 -3.16
CA SER A 61 3.21 10.00 -4.45
C SER A 61 2.07 9.62 -5.39
N VAL A 62 1.92 10.40 -6.47
CA VAL A 62 1.02 10.05 -7.59
C VAL A 62 1.44 8.75 -8.26
N GLY A 63 2.74 8.42 -8.20
CA GLY A 63 3.28 7.17 -8.72
C GLY A 63 2.71 5.92 -8.03
N ASP A 64 2.17 6.09 -6.83
CA ASP A 64 1.65 5.01 -5.99
C ASP A 64 0.14 4.90 -6.08
N LEU A 65 -0.54 5.85 -6.74
CA LEU A 65 -1.98 6.00 -6.72
C LEU A 65 -2.73 4.74 -7.16
N LEU A 66 -2.24 4.07 -8.20
CA LEU A 66 -2.89 2.86 -8.71
C LEU A 66 -2.86 1.74 -7.67
N CYS A 67 -1.71 1.49 -7.04
CA CYS A 67 -1.58 0.47 -6.00
C CYS A 67 -2.34 0.84 -4.73
N LEU A 68 -2.35 2.13 -4.36
CA LEU A 68 -3.13 2.65 -3.24
C LEU A 68 -4.63 2.38 -3.40
N LEU A 69 -5.16 2.48 -4.63
CA LEU A 69 -6.57 2.22 -4.92
C LEU A 69 -6.87 0.73 -5.07
N GLU A 70 -5.93 -0.06 -5.60
CA GLU A 70 -6.07 -1.50 -5.81
C GLU A 70 -6.11 -2.28 -4.48
N ALA A 71 -5.34 -1.85 -3.47
CA ALA A 71 -5.29 -2.52 -2.18
C ALA A 71 -6.62 -2.44 -1.40
N ASP A 72 -6.86 -3.41 -0.50
CA ASP A 72 -7.98 -3.37 0.45
C ASP A 72 -7.88 -2.15 1.37
N ILE A 73 -6.63 -1.79 1.73
CA ILE A 73 -6.29 -0.64 2.54
C ILE A 73 -5.14 0.13 1.90
N GLY A 74 -5.46 1.20 1.18
CA GLY A 74 -4.50 2.20 0.73
C GLY A 74 -4.19 3.22 1.81
N ILE A 75 -2.92 3.32 2.22
CA ILE A 75 -2.44 4.27 3.23
C ILE A 75 -1.49 5.27 2.57
N VAL A 76 -1.84 6.56 2.67
CA VAL A 76 -1.00 7.67 2.25
C VAL A 76 -0.23 8.23 3.43
N ILE A 77 1.09 8.09 3.39
CA ILE A 77 2.00 8.71 4.34
C ILE A 77 2.48 10.06 3.78
N ALA A 78 2.56 11.08 4.64
CA ALA A 78 3.08 12.40 4.27
C ALA A 78 2.44 12.99 3.00
N SER A 79 1.11 12.96 2.93
CA SER A 79 0.31 13.30 1.75
C SER A 79 0.72 14.64 1.08
N SER A 80 1.35 14.55 -0.09
CA SER A 80 1.77 15.72 -0.87
C SER A 80 0.57 16.49 -1.44
N SER A 81 0.70 17.81 -1.61
CA SER A 81 -0.39 18.64 -2.16
C SER A 81 -0.84 18.21 -3.56
N SER A 82 0.10 17.72 -4.38
CA SER A 82 -0.16 17.26 -5.74
C SER A 82 -0.99 15.98 -5.75
N LEU A 83 -0.62 15.00 -4.90
CA LEU A 83 -1.40 13.79 -4.72
C LEU A 83 -2.82 14.12 -4.24
N ARG A 84 -2.97 14.99 -3.24
CA ARG A 84 -4.28 15.39 -2.73
C ARG A 84 -5.19 15.99 -3.81
N LYS A 85 -4.64 16.89 -4.64
CA LYS A 85 -5.40 17.51 -5.75
C LYS A 85 -5.91 16.47 -6.75
N ILE A 86 -5.04 15.55 -7.19
CA ILE A 86 -5.39 14.53 -8.18
C ILE A 86 -6.41 13.55 -7.60
N VAL A 87 -6.18 13.03 -6.40
CA VAL A 87 -7.05 12.05 -5.75
C VAL A 87 -8.45 12.62 -5.52
N THR A 88 -8.55 13.84 -5.00
CA THR A 88 -9.85 14.50 -4.81
C THR A 88 -10.54 14.81 -6.13
N HIS A 89 -9.80 15.15 -7.18
CA HIS A 89 -10.38 15.36 -8.52
C HIS A 89 -11.10 14.11 -9.04
N PHE A 90 -10.57 12.92 -8.74
CA PHE A 90 -11.19 11.64 -9.09
C PHE A 90 -12.23 11.14 -8.07
N GLY A 91 -12.67 11.98 -7.13
CA GLY A 91 -13.73 11.66 -6.18
C GLY A 91 -13.30 10.76 -5.01
N VAL A 92 -12.00 10.54 -4.84
CA VAL A 92 -11.47 9.72 -3.74
C VAL A 92 -11.26 10.58 -2.49
N SER A 93 -11.70 10.06 -1.36
CA SER A 93 -11.68 10.75 -0.06
C SER A 93 -10.44 10.39 0.76
N PHE A 94 -9.90 11.36 1.49
CA PHE A 94 -8.86 11.12 2.49
C PHE A 94 -9.46 11.08 3.89
N VAL A 95 -9.14 10.04 4.65
CA VAL A 95 -9.62 9.86 6.02
C VAL A 95 -8.44 9.55 6.95
N PRO A 96 -8.27 10.23 8.10
CA PRO A 96 -7.23 9.86 9.06
C PRO A 96 -7.38 8.40 9.50
N LEU A 97 -6.31 7.60 9.37
CA LEU A 97 -6.32 6.16 9.61
C LEU A 97 -6.86 5.82 11.01
N PHE A 98 -6.34 6.51 12.03
CA PHE A 98 -6.74 6.29 13.41
C PHE A 98 -8.25 6.54 13.63
N SER A 99 -8.78 7.64 13.07
CA SER A 99 -10.20 7.97 13.21
C SER A 99 -11.10 6.93 12.53
N ALA A 100 -10.70 6.45 11.35
CA ALA A 100 -11.41 5.38 10.66
C ALA A 100 -11.37 4.06 11.43
N LEU A 101 -10.23 3.71 12.02
CA LEU A 101 -10.05 2.50 12.82
C LEU A 101 -11.00 2.50 14.02
N ILE A 102 -11.03 3.59 14.79
CA ILE A 102 -11.94 3.73 15.95
C ILE A 102 -13.40 3.61 15.52
N LYS A 103 -13.78 4.21 14.39
CA LYS A 103 -15.14 4.11 13.86
C LYS A 103 -15.50 2.66 13.50
N LYS A 104 -14.63 1.97 12.76
CA LYS A 104 -14.82 0.56 12.39
C LYS A 104 -14.90 -0.34 13.61
N GLN A 105 -14.07 -0.11 14.63
CA GLN A 105 -14.12 -0.86 15.89
C GLN A 105 -15.44 -0.68 16.65
N LYS A 106 -16.01 0.53 16.67
CA LYS A 106 -17.32 0.78 17.29
C LYS A 106 -18.48 0.13 16.54
N GLU A 107 -18.38 0.06 15.21
CA GLU A 107 -19.38 -0.55 14.33
C GLU A 107 -19.28 -2.08 14.29
N HIS A 108 -18.19 -2.64 14.83
CA HIS A 108 -17.96 -4.07 14.85
C HIS A 108 -18.90 -4.76 15.86
N VAL A 109 -19.77 -5.63 15.34
CA VAL A 109 -20.62 -6.51 16.16
C VAL A 109 -19.87 -7.81 16.40
N GLU A 110 -19.91 -8.31 17.63
CA GLU A 110 -19.26 -9.57 18.00
C GLU A 110 -19.70 -10.72 17.07
N GLY A 111 -18.76 -11.32 16.35
CA GLY A 111 -19.00 -12.37 15.36
C GLY A 111 -19.08 -11.94 13.89
N SER A 112 -18.99 -10.64 13.56
CA SER A 112 -18.83 -10.19 12.17
C SER A 112 -17.37 -10.12 11.76
N ALA A 113 -17.07 -10.27 10.45
CA ALA A 113 -15.72 -10.04 9.94
C ALA A 113 -15.44 -8.53 9.85
N PHE A 114 -14.21 -8.10 10.18
CA PHE A 114 -13.75 -6.72 9.96
C PHE A 114 -13.77 -6.42 8.45
N GLY A 115 -14.86 -5.80 7.98
CA GLY A 115 -15.06 -5.49 6.57
C GLY A 115 -14.20 -4.30 6.13
N TRP A 116 -12.93 -4.54 5.84
CA TRP A 116 -12.19 -3.70 4.91
C TRP A 116 -12.57 -4.15 3.50
N LYS A 117 -12.93 -3.19 2.66
CA LYS A 117 -13.34 -3.45 1.29
C LYS A 117 -12.43 -2.64 0.38
N GLY A 118 -11.69 -3.31 -0.50
CA GLY A 118 -10.96 -2.65 -1.57
C GLY A 118 -11.88 -1.83 -2.47
N LEU A 119 -11.29 -0.90 -3.24
CA LEU A 119 -12.02 -0.03 -4.16
C LEU A 119 -13.14 0.79 -3.50
N SER A 120 -12.98 1.15 -2.23
CA SER A 120 -13.98 1.92 -1.46
C SER A 120 -14.06 3.41 -1.83
N GLY A 121 -13.13 3.90 -2.65
CA GLY A 121 -12.97 5.34 -2.91
C GLY A 121 -12.43 6.11 -1.69
N VAL A 122 -11.84 5.42 -0.72
CA VAL A 122 -11.22 6.01 0.48
C VAL A 122 -9.75 5.62 0.55
N LEU A 123 -8.89 6.62 0.77
CA LEU A 123 -7.49 6.44 1.15
C LEU A 123 -7.29 6.93 2.58
N TYR A 124 -6.55 6.16 3.36
CA TYR A 124 -6.28 6.50 4.76
C TYR A 124 -5.02 7.34 4.87
N THR A 125 -5.00 8.37 5.69
CA THR A 125 -3.82 9.22 5.87
C THR A 125 -3.16 9.00 7.21
N VAL A 126 -1.83 9.03 7.20
CA VAL A 126 -0.97 9.04 8.38
C VAL A 126 0.11 10.10 8.23
N SER A 127 0.62 10.60 9.36
CA SER A 127 1.71 11.58 9.39
C SER A 127 3.08 10.94 9.61
N SER A 128 3.13 9.69 10.08
CA SER A 128 4.38 9.01 10.42
C SER A 128 4.29 7.48 10.30
N TRP A 129 5.45 6.84 10.22
CA TRP A 129 5.57 5.38 10.30
C TRP A 129 5.12 4.81 11.65
N ALA A 130 5.12 5.60 12.72
CA ALA A 130 4.63 5.17 14.02
C ALA A 130 3.13 4.83 13.96
N GLU A 131 2.32 5.64 13.27
CA GLU A 131 0.89 5.37 13.08
C GLU A 131 0.65 4.09 12.27
N VAL A 132 1.46 3.87 11.22
CA VAL A 132 1.42 2.63 10.42
C VAL A 132 1.75 1.42 11.30
N HIS A 133 2.81 1.53 12.09
CA HIS A 133 3.26 0.47 12.98
C HIS A 133 2.18 0.12 14.01
N SER A 134 1.60 1.13 14.68
CA SER A 134 0.50 0.91 15.62
C SER A 134 -0.74 0.31 14.96
N PHE A 135 -1.02 0.64 13.69
CA PHE A 135 -2.12 0.03 12.94
C PHE A 135 -1.87 -1.45 12.63
N ILE A 136 -0.66 -1.81 12.19
CA ILE A 136 -0.34 -3.18 11.78
C ILE A 136 -0.17 -4.12 12.98
N ILE A 137 0.46 -3.66 14.06
CA ILE A 137 0.86 -4.50 15.20
C ILE A 137 -0.10 -4.37 16.38
N GLY A 138 -0.87 -3.28 16.46
CA GLY A 138 -1.81 -3.03 17.56
C GLY A 138 -1.13 -2.55 18.86
N SER A 139 0.07 -1.95 18.77
CA SER A 139 0.87 -1.45 19.91
C SER A 139 1.05 0.06 19.91
#